data_AF-A0A967YV63-F1
#
_entry.id   AF-A0A967YV63-F1
#
_cell.length_a   1.000
_cell.length_b   1.000
_cell.length_c   1.000
_cell.angle_alpha   90.00
_cell.angle_beta   90.00
_cell.angle_gamma   90.00
#
_symmetry.space_group_name_H-M   'P 1'
#
loop_
_entity.id
_entity.type
_entity.pdbx_description
1 polymer ?
#
loop_
_entity_poly.entity_id
_entity_poly.type
_entity_poly.pdbx_seq_one_letter_code
_entity_poly.pdbx_strand_id
1 'polypeptide(L)'
;MPFEAKYVDFPKRVYTEQDLKRAREAIEKGYKHQLIIRGSPAFKKKLNEALRLIKLVDYYDFLRTYIRQIEEINGFSQLHEADAAIWATMPMLEDPVDAASYIVQKAQQMKDYIEGKLYYGVGEMASIEKRIEFLQKLKKQSKDSEIKKRCEEL
;
A
#
# COMPACT_ATOMS: atom_id res chain seq x y z
N MET A 1 3.64 26.25 30.66
CA MET A 1 4.64 25.47 29.92
C MET A 1 3.92 24.82 28.74
N PRO A 2 4.27 25.11 27.49
CA PRO A 2 3.67 24.38 26.38
C PRO A 2 4.34 23.00 26.29
N PHE A 3 3.51 21.96 26.30
CA PHE A 3 3.93 20.60 26.00
C PHE A 3 4.40 20.59 24.54
N GLU A 4 5.70 20.56 24.28
CA GLU A 4 6.22 20.28 22.95
C GLU A 4 5.69 18.91 22.55
N ALA A 5 4.77 18.88 21.58
CA ALA A 5 4.33 17.64 20.98
C ALA A 5 5.55 17.01 20.31
N LYS A 6 6.23 16.09 21.00
CA LYS A 6 7.24 15.23 20.39
C LYS A 6 6.56 14.53 19.21
N TYR A 7 6.92 14.94 18.00
CA TYR A 7 6.60 14.22 16.78
C TYR A 7 7.11 12.79 16.99
N VAL A 8 6.19 11.82 16.97
CA VAL A 8 6.56 10.41 17.05
C VAL A 8 6.94 10.02 15.64
N ASP A 9 8.24 9.90 15.40
CA ASP A 9 8.75 9.41 14.12
C ASP A 9 8.31 7.97 13.92
N PHE A 10 7.87 7.67 12.69
CA PHE A 10 7.62 6.30 12.29
C PHE A 10 8.91 5.48 12.40
N PRO A 11 8.89 4.29 13.02
CA PRO A 11 10.11 3.54 13.31
C PRO A 11 10.82 3.08 12.03
N LYS A 12 12.16 3.02 12.05
CA LYS A 12 12.93 2.57 10.89
C LYS A 12 12.57 1.15 10.46
N ARG A 13 12.21 0.27 11.40
CA ARG A 13 11.67 -1.06 11.13
C ARG A 13 10.43 -1.31 11.97
N VAL A 14 9.52 -2.15 11.47
CA VAL A 14 8.31 -2.57 12.18
C VAL A 14 8.45 -4.06 12.50
N TYR A 15 9.14 -4.39 13.59
CA TYR A 15 9.45 -5.78 13.92
C TYR A 15 9.06 -6.15 15.36
N THR A 16 9.20 -5.23 16.31
CA THR A 16 8.87 -5.45 17.71
C THR A 16 7.51 -4.85 18.08
N GLU A 17 6.92 -5.28 19.20
CA GLU A 17 5.71 -4.65 19.74
C GLU A 17 5.88 -3.15 19.99
N GLN A 18 7.09 -2.72 20.41
CA GLN A 18 7.40 -1.31 20.60
C GLN A 18 7.40 -0.55 19.27
N ASP A 19 7.90 -1.16 18.19
CA ASP A 19 7.86 -0.56 16.86
C ASP A 19 6.41 -0.43 16.39
N LEU A 20 5.60 -1.48 16.54
CA LEU A 20 4.18 -1.46 16.19
C LEU A 20 3.44 -0.33 16.93
N LYS A 21 3.70 -0.16 18.23
CA LYS A 21 3.13 0.92 19.04
C LYS A 21 3.54 2.30 18.51
N ARG A 22 4.83 2.52 18.23
CA ARG A 22 5.33 3.80 17.68
C ARG A 22 4.76 4.09 16.28
N ALA A 23 4.65 3.07 15.44
CA ALA A 23 4.07 3.19 14.10
C ALA A 23 2.60 3.62 14.19
N ARG A 24 1.80 3.01 15.08
CA ARG A 24 0.41 3.43 15.36
C ARG A 24 0.34 4.88 15.83
N GLU A 25 1.12 5.24 16.85
CA GLU A 25 1.14 6.60 17.41
C GLU A 25 1.52 7.65 16.35
N ALA A 26 2.47 7.33 15.46
CA ALA A 26 2.84 8.21 14.36
C ALA A 26 1.66 8.41 13.39
N ILE A 27 1.01 7.31 12.97
CA ILE A 27 -0.14 7.33 12.05
C ILE A 27 -1.33 8.09 12.65
N GLU A 28 -1.64 7.86 13.93
CA GLU A 28 -2.72 8.56 14.65
C GLU A 28 -2.49 10.07 14.71
N LYS A 29 -1.23 10.52 14.73
CA LYS A 29 -0.84 11.93 14.66
C LYS A 29 -0.80 12.47 13.22
N GLY A 30 -1.21 11.69 12.23
CA GLY A 30 -1.29 12.09 10.83
C GLY A 30 -0.01 11.90 10.02
N TYR A 31 0.94 11.09 10.52
CA TYR A 31 2.16 10.77 9.76
C TYR A 31 1.81 10.09 8.42
N LYS A 32 2.47 10.54 7.34
CA LYS A 32 2.42 9.93 6.01
C LYS A 32 3.83 9.82 5.46
N HIS A 33 4.21 8.64 4.98
CA HIS A 33 5.50 8.46 4.33
C HIS A 33 5.59 9.31 3.06
N GLN A 34 6.80 9.75 2.70
CA GLN A 34 7.11 10.05 1.31
C GLN A 34 7.40 8.72 0.61
N LEU A 35 6.55 8.28 -0.31
CA LEU A 35 6.70 6.97 -0.96
C LEU A 35 8.02 6.90 -1.74
N ILE A 36 8.89 5.97 -1.36
CA ILE A 36 10.19 5.74 -2.02
C ILE A 36 10.02 4.61 -3.05
N ILE A 37 10.51 4.81 -4.27
CA ILE A 37 10.50 3.78 -5.31
C ILE A 37 11.93 3.39 -5.66
N ARG A 38 12.27 2.12 -5.44
CA ARG A 38 13.57 1.52 -5.76
C ARG A 38 13.41 0.51 -6.89
N GLY A 39 14.26 0.62 -7.90
CA GLY A 39 14.18 -0.23 -9.08
C GLY A 39 14.69 0.47 -10.34
N SER A 40 14.72 -0.30 -11.41
CA SER A 40 15.09 0.09 -12.75
C SER A 40 14.17 1.18 -13.32
N PRO A 41 14.63 1.93 -14.33
CA PRO A 41 13.77 2.91 -15.02
C PRO A 41 12.50 2.29 -15.62
N ALA A 42 12.59 1.07 -16.16
CA ALA A 42 11.45 0.35 -16.73
C ALA A 42 10.40 0.01 -15.67
N PHE A 43 10.85 -0.53 -14.54
CA PHE A 43 10.00 -0.80 -13.38
C PHE A 43 9.31 0.46 -12.87
N LYS A 44 10.07 1.55 -12.67
CA LYS A 44 9.52 2.84 -12.24
C LYS A 44 8.45 3.35 -13.19
N LYS A 45 8.63 3.21 -14.51
CA LYS A 45 7.64 3.63 -15.50
C LYS A 45 6.34 2.85 -15.33
N LYS A 46 6.42 1.52 -15.24
CA LYS A 46 5.27 0.62 -15.07
C LYS A 46 4.55 0.82 -13.73
N LEU A 47 5.30 0.92 -12.63
CA LEU A 47 4.72 1.19 -11.32
C LEU A 47 3.97 2.53 -11.28
N ASN A 48 4.47 3.55 -11.99
CA ASN A 48 3.78 4.83 -12.08
C ASN A 48 2.42 4.75 -12.82
N GLU A 49 2.23 3.79 -13.73
CA GLU A 49 0.91 3.54 -14.35
C GLU A 49 -0.09 3.07 -13.29
N ALA A 50 0.29 2.10 -12.46
CA ALA A 50 -0.53 1.63 -11.33
C ALA A 50 -0.79 2.74 -10.30
N LEU A 51 0.24 3.50 -9.91
CA LEU A 51 0.10 4.60 -8.93
C LEU A 51 -0.84 5.72 -9.41
N ARG A 52 -0.95 5.95 -10.73
CA ARG A 52 -1.93 6.91 -11.27
C ARG A 52 -3.37 6.45 -11.01
N LEU A 53 -3.65 5.16 -11.15
CA LEU A 53 -4.98 4.61 -10.86
C LEU A 53 -5.32 4.72 -9.37
N ILE A 54 -4.33 4.48 -8.50
CA ILE A 54 -4.49 4.68 -7.05
C ILE A 54 -4.82 6.14 -6.71
N LYS A 55 -4.13 7.09 -7.36
CA LYS A 55 -4.37 8.53 -7.18
C LYS A 55 -5.73 8.96 -7.72
N LEU A 56 -6.18 8.40 -8.84
CA LEU A 56 -7.46 8.74 -9.48
C LEU A 56 -8.65 8.57 -8.52
N VAL A 57 -8.56 7.61 -7.60
CA VAL A 57 -9.62 7.30 -6.64
C VAL A 57 -9.30 7.69 -5.20
N ASP A 58 -8.31 8.55 -4.98
CA ASP A 58 -7.92 9.07 -3.66
C ASP A 58 -7.35 8.04 -2.67
N TYR A 59 -6.78 6.92 -3.14
CA TYR A 59 -6.17 5.90 -2.26
C TYR A 59 -4.68 6.17 -2.01
N TYR A 60 -4.12 7.24 -2.58
CA TYR A 60 -2.69 7.50 -2.49
C TYR A 60 -2.24 7.87 -1.08
N ASP A 61 -3.06 8.60 -0.34
CA ASP A 61 -2.78 8.92 1.06
C ASP A 61 -2.91 7.70 1.96
N PHE A 62 -3.90 6.83 1.70
CA PHE A 62 -4.01 5.53 2.36
C PHE A 62 -2.75 4.70 2.12
N LEU A 63 -2.30 4.56 0.87
CA LEU A 63 -1.07 3.87 0.53
C LEU A 63 0.13 4.44 1.30
N ARG A 64 0.33 5.76 1.27
CA ARG A 64 1.45 6.44 1.94
C ARG A 64 1.39 6.41 3.46
N THR A 65 0.23 6.16 4.04
CA THR A 65 0.10 6.03 5.50
C THR A 65 0.77 4.74 5.98
N TYR A 66 0.66 3.66 5.21
CA TYR A 66 1.10 2.33 5.64
C TYR A 66 2.34 1.81 4.89
N ILE A 67 2.56 2.24 3.65
CA ILE A 67 3.68 1.81 2.82
C ILE A 67 4.68 2.94 2.67
N ARG A 68 5.91 2.65 3.07
CA ARG A 68 7.06 3.55 2.93
C ARG A 68 7.71 3.43 1.57
N GLN A 69 7.88 2.21 1.08
CA GLN A 69 8.64 1.97 -0.13
C GLN A 69 8.06 0.85 -0.99
N ILE A 70 8.31 0.95 -2.30
CA ILE A 70 8.08 -0.13 -3.26
C ILE A 70 9.43 -0.41 -3.93
N GLU A 71 9.87 -1.66 -3.88
CA GLU A 71 11.21 -2.09 -4.28
C GLU A 71 11.13 -3.23 -5.31
N GLU A 72 11.79 -3.04 -6.45
CA GLU A 72 11.97 -4.07 -7.46
C GLU A 72 12.89 -5.17 -6.94
N ILE A 73 12.45 -6.43 -7.06
CA ILE A 73 13.23 -7.62 -6.73
C ILE A 73 13.12 -8.68 -7.82
N ASN A 74 14.03 -9.67 -7.79
CA ASN A 74 14.01 -10.84 -8.70
C ASN A 74 13.32 -12.08 -8.10
N GLY A 75 12.56 -11.93 -7.01
CA GLY A 75 11.90 -13.00 -6.27
C GLY A 75 10.37 -13.00 -6.44
N PHE A 76 9.63 -13.16 -5.35
CA PHE A 76 8.16 -13.10 -5.36
C PHE A 76 7.67 -11.75 -4.86
N SER A 77 6.68 -11.19 -5.55
CA SER A 77 6.02 -9.97 -5.08
C SER A 77 5.30 -10.25 -3.75
N GLN A 78 5.57 -9.44 -2.73
CA GLN A 78 5.01 -9.60 -1.39
C GLN A 78 5.10 -8.33 -0.56
N LEU A 79 4.36 -8.30 0.55
CA LEU A 79 4.60 -7.31 1.60
C LEU A 79 5.85 -7.73 2.38
N HIS A 80 6.67 -6.75 2.73
CA HIS A 80 7.79 -6.89 3.64
C HIS A 80 7.55 -5.95 4.83
N GLU A 81 6.88 -6.47 5.84
CA GLU A 81 6.33 -5.74 6.98
C GLU A 81 7.43 -5.00 7.75
N ALA A 82 8.56 -5.67 7.96
CA ALA A 82 9.68 -5.12 8.72
C ALA A 82 10.18 -3.78 8.17
N ASP A 83 10.07 -3.53 6.86
CA ASP A 83 10.50 -2.27 6.24
C ASP A 83 9.31 -1.38 5.79
N ALA A 84 8.07 -1.78 6.10
CA ALA A 84 6.85 -1.18 5.58
C ALA A 84 6.91 -1.06 4.03
N ALA A 85 7.33 -2.15 3.38
CA ALA A 85 7.73 -2.16 1.99
C ALA A 85 6.89 -3.14 1.16
N ILE A 86 6.64 -2.82 -0.10
CA ILE A 86 6.16 -3.79 -1.08
C ILE A 86 7.36 -4.21 -1.93
N TRP A 87 7.70 -5.48 -1.90
CA TRP A 87 8.57 -6.08 -2.89
C TRP A 87 7.74 -6.43 -4.10
N ALA A 88 8.17 -5.99 -5.28
CA ALA A 88 7.44 -6.19 -6.52
C ALA A 88 8.39 -6.64 -7.63
N THR A 89 7.84 -7.38 -8.57
CA THR A 89 8.55 -7.86 -9.76
C THR A 89 7.99 -7.19 -11.00
N MET A 90 8.75 -7.18 -12.09
CA MET A 90 8.27 -6.68 -13.37
C MET A 90 6.99 -7.38 -13.86
N PRO A 91 6.86 -8.73 -13.81
CA PRO A 91 5.63 -9.41 -14.22
C PRO A 91 4.38 -8.97 -13.46
N MET A 92 4.49 -8.64 -12.17
CA MET A 92 3.37 -8.15 -11.36
C MET A 92 2.82 -6.81 -11.88
N LEU A 93 3.62 -6.05 -12.62
CA LEU A 93 3.26 -4.73 -13.16
C LEU A 93 2.80 -4.76 -14.63
N GLU A 94 2.63 -5.95 -15.24
CA GLU A 94 2.18 -6.06 -16.64
C GLU A 94 0.78 -5.49 -16.84
N ASP A 95 -0.12 -5.79 -15.90
CA ASP A 95 -1.47 -5.24 -15.82
C ASP A 95 -1.55 -4.12 -14.77
N PRO A 96 -1.74 -2.85 -15.18
CA PRO A 96 -1.76 -1.73 -14.24
C PRO A 96 -2.97 -1.74 -13.29
N VAL A 97 -4.11 -2.32 -13.69
CA VAL A 97 -5.32 -2.39 -12.85
C VAL A 97 -5.13 -3.45 -11.77
N ASP A 98 -4.68 -4.64 -12.15
CA ASP A 98 -4.35 -5.70 -11.20
C ASP A 98 -3.25 -5.23 -10.24
N ALA A 99 -2.18 -4.64 -10.78
CA ALA A 99 -1.09 -4.10 -9.98
C ALA A 99 -1.55 -3.04 -8.96
N ALA A 100 -2.36 -2.08 -9.38
CA ALA A 100 -2.89 -1.06 -8.49
C ALA A 100 -3.74 -1.68 -7.36
N SER A 101 -4.60 -2.65 -7.71
CA SER A 101 -5.46 -3.33 -6.75
C SER A 101 -4.66 -4.16 -5.74
N TYR A 102 -3.59 -4.83 -6.19
CA TYR A 102 -2.67 -5.58 -5.33
C TYR A 102 -1.89 -4.65 -4.39
N ILE A 103 -1.40 -3.51 -4.87
CA ILE A 103 -0.70 -2.53 -4.03
C ILE A 103 -1.62 -2.03 -2.90
N VAL A 104 -2.89 -1.75 -3.21
CA VAL A 104 -3.88 -1.36 -2.21
C VAL A 104 -4.16 -2.50 -1.22
N GLN A 105 -4.26 -3.74 -1.71
CA GLN A 105 -4.37 -4.93 -0.86
C GLN A 105 -3.20 -5.03 0.12
N LYS A 106 -1.95 -4.84 -0.34
CA LYS A 106 -0.76 -4.89 0.53
C LYS A 106 -0.71 -3.74 1.53
N ALA A 107 -1.18 -2.55 1.16
CA ALA A 107 -1.34 -1.45 2.11
C ALA A 107 -2.35 -1.79 3.23
N GLN A 108 -3.45 -2.48 2.89
CA GLN A 108 -4.40 -2.98 3.88
C GLN A 108 -3.79 -4.05 4.79
N GLN A 109 -3.04 -5.00 4.24
CA GLN A 109 -2.34 -6.00 5.04
C GLN A 109 -1.34 -5.34 6.02
N MET A 110 -0.61 -4.32 5.56
CA MET A 110 0.30 -3.56 6.42
C MET A 110 -0.43 -2.78 7.51
N LYS A 111 -1.61 -2.22 7.20
CA LYS A 111 -2.49 -1.61 8.21
C LYS A 111 -2.88 -2.61 9.28
N ASP A 112 -3.35 -3.78 8.88
CA ASP A 112 -3.82 -4.80 9.82
C ASP A 112 -2.67 -5.36 10.67
N TYR A 113 -1.48 -5.51 10.06
CA TYR A 113 -0.24 -5.82 10.78
C TYR A 113 0.07 -4.79 11.86
N ILE A 114 0.12 -3.50 11.50
CA ILE A 114 0.43 -2.40 12.44
C ILE A 114 -0.62 -2.35 13.55
N GLU A 115 -1.91 -2.47 13.22
CA GLU A 115 -3.03 -2.40 14.16
C GLU A 115 -3.23 -3.67 15.00
N GLY A 116 -2.44 -4.73 14.77
CA GLY A 116 -2.54 -5.97 15.54
C GLY A 116 -3.81 -6.77 15.26
N LYS A 117 -4.43 -6.57 14.08
CA LYS A 117 -5.59 -7.35 13.62
C LYS A 117 -5.06 -8.65 13.01
N LEU A 118 -5.26 -9.75 13.74
CA LEU A 118 -4.68 -11.09 13.51
C LEU A 118 -4.58 -11.52 12.04
N TYR A 119 -3.42 -12.08 11.69
CA TYR A 119 -3.04 -12.56 10.36
C TYR A 119 -3.77 -13.84 9.89
N TYR A 120 -4.36 -14.64 10.79
CA TYR A 120 -5.03 -15.89 10.42
C TYR A 120 -6.57 -15.71 10.36
N GLY A 121 -7.12 -15.84 9.15
CA GLY A 121 -8.56 -15.82 8.86
C GLY A 121 -9.12 -14.43 8.58
N VAL A 122 -9.18 -13.56 9.59
CA VAL A 122 -9.90 -12.27 9.50
C VAL A 122 -9.13 -11.22 8.69
N GLY A 123 -7.79 -11.16 8.83
CA GLY A 123 -6.95 -10.20 8.11
C GLY A 123 -6.88 -10.44 6.59
N GLU A 124 -6.92 -11.71 6.15
CA GLU A 124 -6.93 -12.04 4.72
C GLU A 124 -8.20 -11.54 4.04
N MET A 125 -9.35 -11.77 4.67
CA MET A 125 -10.65 -11.29 4.18
C MET A 125 -10.70 -9.76 4.08
N ALA A 126 -10.24 -9.04 5.10
CA ALA A 126 -10.22 -7.57 5.08
C ALA A 126 -9.36 -7.02 3.93
N SER A 127 -8.24 -7.67 3.62
CA SER A 127 -7.37 -7.29 2.51
C SER A 127 -8.04 -7.49 1.14
N ILE A 128 -8.79 -8.58 0.99
CA ILE A 128 -9.54 -8.91 -0.23
C ILE A 128 -10.71 -7.95 -0.39
N GLU A 129 -11.47 -7.69 0.68
CA GLU A 129 -12.57 -6.72 0.67
C GLU A 129 -12.07 -5.33 0.27
N LYS A 130 -10.93 -4.90 0.81
CA LYS A 130 -10.33 -3.61 0.43
C LYS A 130 -9.92 -3.55 -1.04
N ARG A 131 -9.42 -4.66 -1.59
CA ARG A 131 -9.10 -4.78 -3.01
C ARG A 131 -10.36 -4.64 -3.87
N ILE A 132 -11.44 -5.31 -3.52
CA ILE A 132 -12.73 -5.25 -4.22
C ILE A 132 -13.31 -3.83 -4.14
N GLU A 133 -13.29 -3.20 -2.95
CA GLU A 133 -13.72 -1.82 -2.74
C GLU A 133 -12.97 -0.85 -3.67
N PHE A 134 -11.65 -1.00 -3.78
CA PHE A 134 -10.82 -0.22 -4.69
C PHE A 134 -11.23 -0.42 -6.16
N LEU A 135 -11.39 -1.66 -6.61
CA LEU A 135 -11.79 -1.98 -7.99
C LEU A 135 -13.16 -1.39 -8.32
N GLN A 136 -14.13 -1.49 -7.41
CA GLN A 136 -15.46 -0.90 -7.58
C GLN A 136 -15.40 0.63 -7.69
N LYS A 137 -14.58 1.29 -6.86
CA LYS A 137 -14.39 2.74 -6.92
C LYS A 137 -13.71 3.16 -8.22
N LEU A 138 -12.67 2.44 -8.64
CA LEU A 138 -11.95 2.69 -9.88
C LEU A 138 -12.84 2.52 -11.10
N LYS A 139 -13.62 1.44 -11.16
CA LYS A 139 -14.62 1.22 -12.20
C LYS A 139 -15.62 2.38 -12.30
N LYS A 140 -16.14 2.85 -11.16
CA LYS A 140 -17.13 3.93 -11.12
C LYS A 140 -16.56 5.27 -11.58
N GLN A 141 -15.32 5.59 -11.19
CA GLN A 141 -14.72 6.91 -11.41
C GLN A 141 -13.91 7.01 -12.70
N SER A 142 -13.37 5.90 -13.21
CA SER A 142 -12.65 5.90 -14.47
C SER A 142 -13.56 6.30 -15.62
N LYS A 143 -13.01 7.01 -16.62
CA LYS A 143 -13.69 7.31 -17.89
C LYS A 143 -13.31 6.31 -18.98
N ASP A 144 -12.24 5.56 -18.77
CA ASP A 144 -11.69 4.60 -19.71
C ASP A 144 -12.46 3.27 -19.64
N SER A 145 -13.01 2.84 -20.78
CA SER A 145 -13.78 1.60 -20.89
C SER A 145 -12.92 0.35 -20.70
N GLU A 146 -11.65 0.37 -21.08
CA GLU A 146 -10.74 -0.77 -20.88
C GLU A 146 -10.45 -0.97 -19.40
N ILE A 147 -10.17 0.11 -18.66
CA ILE A 147 -9.99 0.06 -17.21
C ILE A 147 -11.26 -0.47 -16.53
N LYS A 148 -12.44 -0.01 -16.95
CA LYS A 148 -13.73 -0.48 -16.39
C LYS A 148 -13.94 -1.96 -16.60
N LYS A 149 -13.75 -2.44 -17.84
CA LYS A 149 -13.87 -3.85 -18.18
C LYS A 149 -12.87 -4.67 -17.36
N ARG A 150 -11.63 -4.20 -17.25
CA ARG A 150 -10.60 -4.92 -16.50
C ARG A 150 -10.93 -5.02 -15.00
N CYS A 151 -11.55 -4.00 -14.42
CA CYS A 151 -12.05 -4.06 -13.05
C CYS A 151 -13.22 -5.06 -12.84
N GLU A 152 -13.92 -5.48 -13.90
CA GLU A 152 -14.98 -6.49 -13.82
C GLU A 152 -14.44 -7.93 -13.93
N GLU A 153 -13.29 -8.08 -14.59
CA GLU A 153 -12.62 -9.37 -14.78
C GLU A 153 -11.79 -9.81 -13.55
N LEU A 154 -11.47 -8.86 -12.66
CA LEU A 154 -10.68 -9.04 -11.44
C LEU A 154 -11.57 -9.09 -10.20
#